data_AF-A0A538PMK4-F1
#
_entry.id   AF-A0A538PMK4-F1
#
_cell.length_a   1.000
_cell.length_b   1.000
_cell.length_c   1.000
_cell.angle_alpha   90.00
_cell.angle_beta   90.00
_cell.angle_gamma   90.00
#
_symmetry.space_group_name_H-M   'P 1'
#
loop_
_entity.id
_entity.type
_entity.pdbx_description
1 polymer ?
#
loop_
_entity_poly.entity_id
_entity_poly.type
_entity_poly.pdbx_seq_one_letter_code
_entity_poly.pdbx_strand_id
1 'polypeptide(L)'
;MANSVAAAYPFIEVLIDTSALRPAGQRSPGVIAVVGVSTAGDAAANAPMVCDTLADAATHFGASSALTKSLALAFLQDPAPSKVYGVKIGGTGADADIVTALDALNAADDVDFVSLAGIVDPKLLLRLKEHVEQASAAGHKRLGVAMIDPAKAKTPTYATDAINTVHPSGGGVDLLSSVSRMVMIAARGATLADGATAADIATAGMAAIAGQAPATSMVLKRVRGISIPLQAQYTSAEIKALSEANIIPIIQPSMIVGGGFYFGEGRCFTSDASMLYIDIVRVLDDIDFRLKAGLIGLVGDARITRGGLTTVRSAVQGILGPLQRAAVIDGFDVQIPLLDTLAIPESARTATDTNLITTARANRSVDMLVSITYGPAVHRLHVTLQPKF
;
A
#
# COMPACT_ATOMS: atom_id res chain seq x y z
N MET A 1 -42.90 -19.67 54.31
CA MET A 1 -42.10 -18.72 53.52
C MET A 1 -42.53 -18.85 52.08
N ALA A 2 -43.07 -17.78 51.48
CA ALA A 2 -43.58 -17.81 50.12
C ALA A 2 -42.39 -17.80 49.14
N ASN A 3 -42.29 -18.82 48.29
CA ASN A 3 -41.40 -18.80 47.13
C ASN A 3 -41.95 -17.75 46.16
N SER A 4 -41.24 -16.62 46.03
CA SER A 4 -41.55 -15.65 44.98
C SER A 4 -41.26 -16.29 43.62
N VAL A 5 -42.31 -16.48 42.82
CA VAL A 5 -42.16 -16.81 41.40
C VAL A 5 -41.50 -15.60 40.73
N ALA A 6 -40.34 -15.81 40.12
CA ALA A 6 -39.63 -14.75 39.40
C ALA A 6 -40.56 -14.18 38.31
N ALA A 7 -40.67 -12.85 38.24
CA ALA A 7 -41.43 -12.18 37.20
C ALA A 7 -40.81 -12.49 35.83
N ALA A 8 -41.65 -12.70 34.82
CA ALA A 8 -41.24 -13.06 33.45
C ALA A 8 -40.53 -11.93 32.68
N TYR A 9 -39.92 -10.95 33.37
CA TYR A 9 -39.30 -9.77 32.79
C TYR A 9 -37.80 -9.73 33.11
N PRO A 10 -36.91 -9.53 32.10
CA PRO A 10 -37.23 -9.37 30.68
C PRO A 10 -37.77 -10.66 30.05
N PHE A 11 -38.70 -10.55 29.11
CA PHE A 11 -39.29 -11.70 28.42
C PHE A 11 -38.28 -12.49 27.58
N ILE A 12 -37.13 -11.88 27.29
CA ILE A 12 -36.00 -12.48 26.59
C ILE A 12 -34.75 -12.05 27.36
N GLU A 13 -34.09 -13.03 27.99
CA GLU A 13 -32.75 -12.86 28.52
C GLU A 13 -31.73 -13.12 27.41
N VAL A 14 -30.92 -12.12 27.10
CA VAL A 14 -29.80 -12.26 26.15
C VAL A 14 -28.51 -12.31 26.96
N LEU A 15 -27.90 -13.48 27.04
CA LEU A 15 -26.55 -13.64 27.57
C LEU A 15 -25.54 -13.43 26.44
N ILE A 16 -24.63 -12.46 26.61
CA ILE A 16 -23.56 -12.23 25.63
C ILE A 16 -22.38 -13.13 25.99
N ASP A 17 -22.28 -14.27 25.32
CA ASP A 17 -21.09 -15.11 25.36
C ASP A 17 -20.04 -14.57 24.38
N THR A 18 -18.96 -14.02 24.93
CA THR A 18 -17.83 -13.49 24.16
C THR A 18 -16.73 -14.52 23.90
N SER A 19 -16.86 -15.76 24.40
CA SER A 19 -15.81 -16.80 24.32
C SER A 19 -15.44 -17.20 22.90
N ALA A 20 -16.34 -16.98 21.93
CA ALA A 20 -16.13 -17.25 20.51
C ALA A 20 -15.81 -15.99 19.68
N LEU A 21 -15.72 -14.79 20.28
CA LEU A 21 -15.34 -13.59 19.55
C LEU A 21 -13.87 -13.67 19.15
N ARG A 22 -13.64 -13.81 17.83
CA ARG A 22 -12.30 -13.64 17.25
C ARG A 22 -12.15 -12.19 16.82
N PRO A 23 -11.16 -11.43 17.31
CA PRO A 23 -10.89 -10.11 16.77
C PRO A 23 -10.58 -10.25 15.27
N ALA A 24 -11.24 -9.46 14.44
CA ALA A 24 -10.85 -9.37 13.04
C ALA A 24 -9.45 -8.78 13.00
N GLY A 25 -8.47 -9.54 12.48
CA GLY A 25 -7.12 -9.04 12.28
C GLY A 25 -7.17 -7.78 11.42
N GLN A 26 -6.82 -6.64 11.99
CA GLN A 26 -6.64 -5.39 11.26
C GLN A 26 -5.15 -5.08 11.29
N ARG A 27 -4.53 -4.95 10.11
CA ARG A 27 -3.22 -4.32 10.01
C ARG A 27 -3.42 -2.87 10.42
N SER A 28 -2.41 -2.26 11.04
CA SER A 28 -2.35 -0.80 11.06
C SER A 28 -1.96 -0.37 9.64
N PRO A 29 -2.88 0.10 8.78
CA PRO A 29 -2.50 0.46 7.43
C PRO A 29 -1.53 1.65 7.49
N GLY A 30 -0.59 1.71 6.56
CA GLY A 30 0.28 2.87 6.41
C GLY A 30 1.55 2.83 7.26
N VAL A 31 2.15 1.65 7.39
CA VAL A 31 3.50 1.51 7.93
C VAL A 31 4.52 1.81 6.83
N ILE A 32 5.39 2.78 7.06
CA ILE A 32 6.40 3.19 6.07
C ILE A 32 7.81 2.85 6.53
N ALA A 33 8.71 2.65 5.57
CA ALA A 33 10.14 2.53 5.80
C ALA A 33 10.91 3.48 4.87
N VAL A 34 11.83 4.26 5.44
CA VAL A 34 12.73 5.14 4.70
C VAL A 34 14.15 4.61 4.85
N VAL A 35 14.79 4.26 3.74
CA VAL A 35 16.16 3.75 3.72
C VAL A 35 17.10 4.85 3.23
N GLY A 36 18.16 5.17 3.97
CA GLY A 36 18.99 6.31 3.64
C GLY A 36 20.38 6.29 4.24
N VAL A 37 21.29 7.06 3.63
CA VAL A 37 22.65 7.22 4.12
C VAL A 37 22.64 8.10 5.37
N SER A 38 23.28 7.60 6.43
CA SER A 38 23.67 8.39 7.57
C SER A 38 25.01 7.88 8.12
N THR A 39 25.89 8.80 8.52
CA THR A 39 27.15 8.52 9.20
C THR A 39 27.09 8.78 10.70
N ALA A 40 25.94 9.22 11.21
CA ALA A 40 25.74 9.65 12.59
C ALA A 40 24.62 8.85 13.27
N GLY A 41 24.37 9.16 14.55
CA GLY A 41 23.36 8.53 15.37
C GLY A 41 23.74 7.14 15.89
N ASP A 42 22.93 6.62 16.81
CA ASP A 42 23.19 5.37 17.54
C ASP A 42 22.71 4.09 16.82
N ALA A 43 21.92 4.22 15.75
CA ALA A 43 21.39 3.07 15.03
C ALA A 43 22.51 2.29 14.35
N ALA A 44 22.46 0.97 14.49
CA ALA A 44 23.27 0.05 13.71
C ALA A 44 22.94 0.19 12.21
N ALA A 45 23.95 0.02 11.37
CA ALA A 45 23.73 -0.06 9.93
C ALA A 45 22.87 -1.28 9.58
N ASN A 46 22.02 -1.14 8.57
CA ASN A 46 21.15 -2.19 8.03
C ASN A 46 20.26 -2.82 9.11
N ALA A 47 19.80 -2.02 10.07
CA ALA A 47 18.84 -2.41 11.08
C ALA A 47 17.64 -1.44 11.05
N PRO A 48 16.40 -1.93 10.87
CA PRO A 48 15.21 -1.10 10.96
C PRO A 48 15.02 -0.57 12.38
N MET A 49 14.89 0.75 12.52
CA MET A 49 14.56 1.41 13.79
C MET A 49 13.21 2.09 13.67
N VAL A 50 12.34 1.86 14.63
CA VAL A 50 11.08 2.59 14.76
C VAL A 50 11.40 4.01 15.20
N CYS A 51 10.78 5.00 14.57
CA CYS A 51 10.84 6.41 14.96
C CYS A 51 9.41 6.90 15.21
N ASP A 52 9.07 7.17 16.46
CA ASP A 52 7.76 7.73 16.80
C ASP A 52 7.75 9.25 16.64
N THR A 53 8.92 9.88 16.75
CA THR A 53 9.11 11.32 16.63
C THR A 53 10.33 11.68 15.79
N LEU A 54 10.41 12.97 15.39
CA LEU A 54 11.61 13.51 14.75
C LEU A 54 12.83 13.49 15.68
N ALA A 55 12.63 13.56 17.01
CA ALA A 55 13.73 13.47 17.97
C ALA A 55 14.36 12.07 18.00
N ASP A 56 13.53 11.02 17.86
CA ASP A 56 14.01 9.64 17.75
C ASP A 56 14.82 9.47 16.46
N ALA A 57 14.30 9.97 15.32
CA ALA A 57 15.01 9.95 14.06
C ALA A 57 16.35 10.71 14.10
N ALA A 58 16.42 11.81 14.84
CA ALA A 58 17.65 12.57 15.05
C ALA A 58 18.64 11.83 15.97
N THR A 59 18.15 11.09 16.96
CA THR A 59 18.97 10.26 17.86
C THR A 59 19.56 9.06 17.13
N HIS A 60 18.71 8.35 16.37
CA HIS A 60 19.08 7.15 15.63
C HIS A 60 19.98 7.43 14.43
N PHE A 61 19.75 8.54 13.72
CA PHE A 61 20.40 8.78 12.43
C PHE A 61 21.12 10.13 12.35
N GLY A 62 21.16 10.93 13.41
CA GLY A 62 21.79 12.25 13.41
C GLY A 62 20.97 13.32 12.68
N ALA A 63 20.72 14.45 13.36
CA ALA A 63 19.81 15.52 12.92
C ALA A 63 20.05 16.09 11.51
N SER A 64 21.28 16.05 11.00
CA SER A 64 21.64 16.63 9.70
C SER A 64 21.70 15.62 8.55
N SER A 65 21.43 14.33 8.81
CA SER A 65 21.51 13.28 7.78
C SER A 65 20.42 13.42 6.72
N ALA A 66 20.67 12.88 5.52
CA ALA A 66 19.66 12.82 4.47
C ALA A 66 18.44 11.99 4.92
N LEU A 67 18.68 10.87 5.61
CA LEU A 67 17.64 10.03 6.19
C LEU A 67 16.74 10.80 7.17
N THR A 68 17.31 11.53 8.14
CA THR A 68 16.51 12.31 9.10
C THR A 68 15.72 13.43 8.43
N LYS A 69 16.25 14.07 7.39
CA LYS A 69 15.51 15.08 6.60
C LYS A 69 14.32 14.48 5.85
N SER A 70 14.49 13.29 5.28
CA SER A 70 13.38 12.55 4.65
C SER A 70 12.33 12.13 5.69
N LEU A 71 12.76 11.62 6.84
CA LEU A 71 11.86 11.25 7.95
C LEU A 71 11.09 12.47 8.50
N ALA A 72 11.72 13.64 8.58
CA ALA A 72 11.04 14.88 8.93
C ALA A 72 9.86 15.19 7.99
N LEU A 73 10.01 14.96 6.68
CA LEU A 73 8.89 15.11 5.73
C LEU A 73 7.77 14.11 5.99
N ALA A 74 8.08 12.89 6.41
CA ALA A 74 7.07 11.89 6.73
C ALA A 74 6.21 12.31 7.95
N PHE A 75 6.83 12.86 9.00
CA PHE A 75 6.12 13.33 10.19
C PHE A 75 5.27 14.59 9.96
N LEU A 76 5.41 15.28 8.82
CA LEU A 76 4.62 16.46 8.49
C LEU A 76 3.29 16.11 7.80
N GLN A 77 3.07 14.86 7.42
CA GLN A 77 1.86 14.46 6.71
C GLN A 77 0.67 14.34 7.66
N ASP A 78 -0.50 14.69 7.15
CA ASP A 78 -1.76 14.64 7.89
C ASP A 78 -2.88 14.25 6.91
N PRO A 79 -3.53 13.09 7.12
CA PRO A 79 -3.27 12.11 8.19
C PRO A 79 -1.84 11.53 8.15
N ALA A 80 -1.30 11.19 9.32
CA ALA A 80 0.06 10.68 9.47
C ALA A 80 0.14 9.16 9.18
N PRO A 81 1.30 8.64 8.75
CA PRO A 81 1.58 7.21 8.75
C PRO A 81 1.37 6.60 10.14
N SER A 82 0.97 5.34 10.20
CA SER A 82 0.67 4.69 11.48
C SER A 82 1.90 4.19 12.21
N LYS A 83 2.99 3.92 11.49
CA LYS A 83 4.32 3.65 12.03
C LYS A 83 5.38 4.05 11.01
N VAL A 84 6.51 4.57 11.49
CA VAL A 84 7.63 4.99 10.65
C VAL A 84 8.89 4.22 11.05
N TYR A 85 9.49 3.53 10.07
CA TYR A 85 10.82 2.95 10.19
C TYR A 85 11.84 3.80 9.45
N GLY A 86 13.03 3.96 10.05
CA GLY A 86 14.24 4.37 9.35
C GLY A 86 15.22 3.22 9.25
N VAL A 87 15.95 3.13 8.13
CA VAL A 87 17.06 2.19 7.97
C VAL A 87 18.30 2.94 7.51
N LYS A 88 19.35 2.87 8.33
CA LYS A 88 20.66 3.44 8.02
C LYS A 88 21.41 2.52 7.06
N ILE A 89 21.79 3.04 5.90
CA ILE A 89 22.65 2.30 4.96
C ILE A 89 24.06 2.19 5.54
N GLY A 90 24.58 0.97 5.62
CA GLY A 90 25.98 0.73 5.98
C GLY A 90 26.91 0.99 4.81
N GLY A 91 27.40 2.22 4.65
CA GLY A 91 28.37 2.57 3.62
C GLY A 91 28.14 3.94 2.99
N THR A 92 28.53 4.08 1.72
CA THR A 92 28.43 5.34 0.98
C THR A 92 27.11 5.50 0.23
N GLY A 93 26.21 4.51 0.33
CA GLY A 93 25.01 4.46 -0.51
C GLY A 93 25.29 3.88 -1.89
N ALA A 94 26.31 3.00 -2.00
CA ALA A 94 26.54 2.25 -3.22
C ALA A 94 25.42 1.20 -3.43
N ASP A 95 25.34 0.67 -4.64
CA ASP A 95 24.33 -0.30 -5.06
C ASP A 95 24.17 -1.48 -4.09
N ALA A 96 25.27 -2.12 -3.70
CA ALA A 96 25.27 -3.24 -2.76
C ALA A 96 24.84 -2.86 -1.33
N ASP A 97 25.18 -1.63 -0.90
CA ASP A 97 24.81 -1.13 0.43
C ASP A 97 23.28 -0.91 0.50
N ILE A 98 22.69 -0.39 -0.59
CA ILE A 98 21.24 -0.19 -0.70
C ILE A 98 20.49 -1.52 -0.67
N VAL A 99 20.96 -2.51 -1.44
CA VAL A 99 20.37 -3.87 -1.44
C VAL A 99 20.40 -4.45 -0.03
N THR A 100 21.56 -4.38 0.65
CA THR A 100 21.70 -4.91 2.02
C THR A 100 20.75 -4.21 3.00
N ALA A 101 20.59 -2.89 2.89
CA ALA A 101 19.70 -2.12 3.74
C ALA A 101 18.21 -2.40 3.45
N LEU A 102 17.85 -2.60 2.18
CA LEU A 102 16.50 -3.00 1.78
C LEU A 102 16.17 -4.42 2.27
N ASP A 103 17.10 -5.37 2.14
CA ASP A 103 16.91 -6.74 2.61
C ASP A 103 16.72 -6.84 4.12
N ALA A 104 17.33 -5.93 4.89
CA ALA A 104 17.11 -5.84 6.33
C ALA A 104 15.65 -5.55 6.71
N LEU A 105 14.86 -4.93 5.82
CA LEU A 105 13.42 -4.71 6.04
C LEU A 105 12.63 -6.02 6.06
N ASN A 106 13.19 -7.14 5.58
CA ASN A 106 12.51 -8.44 5.68
C ASN A 106 12.41 -8.94 7.13
N ALA A 107 13.14 -8.34 8.07
CA ALA A 107 12.92 -8.56 9.50
C ALA A 107 11.69 -7.81 10.06
N ALA A 108 11.13 -6.87 9.30
CA ALA A 108 9.94 -6.10 9.64
C ALA A 108 8.75 -6.51 8.75
N ASP A 109 7.94 -7.43 9.26
CA ASP A 109 6.80 -8.01 8.52
C ASP A 109 5.66 -7.00 8.26
N ASP A 110 5.62 -5.89 9.01
CA ASP A 110 4.52 -4.94 9.00
C ASP A 110 4.71 -3.76 8.05
N VAL A 111 5.80 -3.66 7.29
CA VAL A 111 6.08 -2.57 6.34
C VAL A 111 5.16 -2.62 5.10
N ASP A 112 4.43 -1.54 4.82
CA ASP A 112 3.57 -1.37 3.63
C ASP A 112 4.28 -0.65 2.49
N PHE A 113 5.05 0.39 2.82
CA PHE A 113 5.69 1.26 1.83
C PHE A 113 7.18 1.43 2.10
N VAL A 114 7.95 1.57 1.03
CA VAL A 114 9.39 1.78 1.09
C VAL A 114 9.80 2.93 0.17
N SER A 115 10.65 3.84 0.66
CA SER A 115 11.32 4.87 -0.14
C SER A 115 12.82 4.91 0.14
N LEU A 116 13.58 5.46 -0.81
CA LEU A 116 15.00 5.75 -0.64
C LEU A 116 15.22 7.24 -0.38
N ALA A 117 15.86 7.58 0.74
CA ALA A 117 16.03 8.96 1.20
C ALA A 117 16.85 9.81 0.22
N GLY A 118 16.19 10.71 -0.51
CA GLY A 118 16.83 11.67 -1.42
C GLY A 118 17.54 11.05 -2.64
N ILE A 119 17.27 9.77 -2.96
CA ILE A 119 17.87 9.09 -4.11
C ILE A 119 17.03 9.34 -5.36
N VAL A 120 17.69 9.78 -6.44
CA VAL A 120 17.05 10.07 -7.74
C VAL A 120 17.68 9.34 -8.92
N ASP A 121 18.82 8.67 -8.73
CA ASP A 121 19.49 7.90 -9.77
C ASP A 121 18.64 6.67 -10.13
N PRO A 122 18.14 6.54 -11.39
CA PRO A 122 17.35 5.40 -11.81
C PRO A 122 18.02 4.05 -11.56
N LYS A 123 19.36 3.97 -11.64
CA LYS A 123 20.09 2.72 -11.38
C LYS A 123 19.93 2.24 -9.94
N LEU A 124 19.95 3.17 -8.98
CA LEU A 124 19.76 2.85 -7.56
C LEU A 124 18.28 2.63 -7.24
N LEU A 125 17.38 3.39 -7.88
CA LEU A 125 15.93 3.18 -7.77
C LEU A 125 15.46 1.82 -8.31
N LEU A 126 16.21 1.21 -9.23
CA LEU A 126 15.96 -0.16 -9.67
C LEU A 126 16.00 -1.16 -8.51
N ARG A 127 16.88 -0.93 -7.52
CA ARG A 127 16.95 -1.79 -6.32
C ARG A 127 15.71 -1.70 -5.45
N LEU A 128 15.12 -0.51 -5.36
CA LEU A 128 13.82 -0.34 -4.71
C LEU A 128 12.74 -1.15 -5.43
N LYS A 129 12.66 -1.05 -6.76
CA LYS A 129 11.72 -1.84 -7.58
C LYS A 129 11.90 -3.33 -7.36
N GLU A 130 13.12 -3.84 -7.52
CA GLU A 130 13.45 -5.26 -7.35
C GLU A 130 13.05 -5.74 -5.96
N HIS A 131 13.36 -4.97 -4.91
CA HIS A 131 13.01 -5.31 -3.53
C HIS A 131 11.49 -5.44 -3.33
N VAL A 132 10.69 -4.45 -3.76
CA VAL A 132 9.24 -4.47 -3.49
C VAL A 132 8.50 -5.51 -4.32
N GLU A 133 8.99 -5.81 -5.53
CA GLU A 133 8.46 -6.89 -6.36
C GLU A 133 8.78 -8.27 -5.76
N GLN A 134 10.02 -8.48 -5.33
CA GLN A 134 10.44 -9.73 -4.68
C GLN A 134 9.74 -9.95 -3.33
N ALA A 135 9.68 -8.92 -2.48
CA ALA A 135 8.96 -8.99 -1.21
C ALA A 135 7.48 -9.32 -1.43
N SER A 136 6.84 -8.68 -2.40
CA SER A 136 5.44 -8.93 -2.75
C SER A 136 5.22 -10.35 -3.29
N ALA A 137 6.16 -10.89 -4.05
CA ALA A 137 6.14 -12.28 -4.52
C ALA A 137 6.32 -13.29 -3.36
N ALA A 138 7.14 -12.96 -2.36
CA ALA A 138 7.33 -13.75 -1.15
C ALA A 138 6.15 -13.66 -0.15
N GLY A 139 5.14 -12.82 -0.43
CA GLY A 139 3.94 -12.67 0.39
C GLY A 139 3.96 -11.46 1.33
N HIS A 140 5.03 -10.69 1.35
CA HIS A 140 5.17 -9.42 2.06
C HIS A 140 4.82 -8.27 1.10
N LYS A 141 3.52 -7.99 0.96
CA LYS A 141 3.04 -6.98 0.02
C LYS A 141 3.54 -5.59 0.41
N ARG A 142 4.33 -4.98 -0.49
CA ARG A 142 4.97 -3.68 -0.32
C ARG A 142 4.84 -2.82 -1.58
N LEU A 143 4.79 -1.51 -1.41
CA LEU A 143 4.83 -0.53 -2.49
C LEU A 143 6.10 0.33 -2.38
N GLY A 144 6.85 0.41 -3.47
CA GLY A 144 8.01 1.29 -3.60
C GLY A 144 7.56 2.66 -4.07
N VAL A 145 8.01 3.72 -3.40
CA VAL A 145 7.75 5.10 -3.82
C VAL A 145 9.07 5.77 -4.17
N ALA A 146 9.15 6.26 -5.40
CA ALA A 146 10.30 6.94 -5.96
C ALA A 146 9.90 8.31 -6.52
N MET A 147 10.90 9.16 -6.80
CA MET A 147 10.68 10.46 -7.40
C MET A 147 11.56 10.68 -8.61
N ILE A 148 11.04 11.44 -9.56
CA ILE A 148 11.86 12.09 -10.59
C ILE A 148 12.63 13.21 -9.92
N ASP A 149 13.90 13.36 -10.32
CA ASP A 149 14.79 14.40 -9.81
C ASP A 149 14.10 15.79 -9.81
N PRO A 150 13.79 16.34 -8.62
CA PRO A 150 13.19 17.66 -8.50
C PRO A 150 14.06 18.76 -9.11
N ALA A 151 15.39 18.58 -9.17
CA ALA A 151 16.31 19.55 -9.74
C ALA A 151 16.36 19.51 -11.28
N LYS A 152 15.68 18.57 -11.94
CA LYS A 152 15.66 18.47 -13.40
C LYS A 152 15.13 19.77 -14.02
N ALA A 153 15.97 20.41 -14.81
CA ALA A 153 15.67 21.71 -15.41
C ALA A 153 14.44 21.65 -16.33
N LYS A 154 13.66 22.73 -16.33
CA LYS A 154 12.52 22.89 -17.24
C LYS A 154 13.02 23.05 -18.68
N THR A 155 12.55 22.18 -19.57
CA THR A 155 12.78 22.23 -21.01
C THR A 155 11.43 22.20 -21.75
N PRO A 156 11.36 22.61 -23.04
CA PRO A 156 10.14 22.44 -23.84
C PRO A 156 9.68 20.98 -23.94
N THR A 157 10.59 20.02 -23.80
CA THR A 157 10.36 18.57 -23.85
C THR A 157 10.34 17.91 -22.47
N TYR A 158 10.20 18.70 -21.39
CA TYR A 158 10.42 18.23 -20.03
C TYR A 158 9.69 16.93 -19.70
N ALA A 159 8.40 16.83 -20.03
CA ALA A 159 7.60 15.65 -19.69
C ALA A 159 8.19 14.40 -20.34
N THR A 160 8.50 14.46 -21.64
CA THR A 160 9.16 13.37 -22.38
C THR A 160 10.53 13.05 -21.79
N ASP A 161 11.34 14.06 -21.47
CA ASP A 161 12.68 13.86 -20.89
C ASP A 161 12.62 13.21 -19.50
N ALA A 162 11.61 13.58 -18.70
CA ALA A 162 11.36 13.03 -17.39
C ALA A 162 10.87 11.58 -17.47
N ILE A 163 9.93 11.29 -18.36
CA ILE A 163 9.46 9.92 -18.64
C ILE A 163 10.61 9.03 -19.08
N ASN A 164 11.40 9.46 -20.07
CA ASN A 164 12.54 8.71 -20.58
C ASN A 164 13.64 8.48 -19.53
N THR A 165 13.68 9.27 -18.44
CA THR A 165 14.63 9.05 -17.34
C THR A 165 14.31 7.79 -16.54
N VAL A 166 13.02 7.45 -16.41
CA VAL A 166 12.52 6.35 -15.54
C VAL A 166 11.91 5.19 -16.32
N HIS A 167 11.55 5.42 -17.59
CA HIS A 167 11.05 4.42 -18.55
C HIS A 167 11.54 4.78 -19.96
N PRO A 168 12.80 4.47 -20.29
CA PRO A 168 13.42 4.84 -21.56
C PRO A 168 12.88 4.00 -22.73
N SER A 169 12.43 4.66 -23.80
CA SER A 169 11.95 4.01 -25.03
C SER A 169 13.05 3.32 -25.87
N GLY A 170 14.32 3.68 -25.65
CA GLY A 170 15.49 3.19 -26.40
C GLY A 170 16.31 2.09 -25.70
N GLY A 171 15.77 1.49 -24.64
CA GLY A 171 16.51 0.59 -23.75
C GLY A 171 17.27 1.33 -22.64
N GLY A 172 17.45 0.67 -21.49
CA GLY A 172 18.04 1.26 -20.29
C GLY A 172 17.42 0.70 -19.02
N VAL A 173 17.62 1.41 -17.90
CA VAL A 173 16.97 1.05 -16.63
C VAL A 173 15.49 1.42 -16.70
N ASP A 174 14.63 0.41 -16.60
CA ASP A 174 13.19 0.59 -16.61
C ASP A 174 12.60 0.35 -15.20
N LEU A 175 12.05 1.41 -14.63
CA LEU A 175 11.42 1.40 -13.32
C LEU A 175 9.93 1.02 -13.37
N LEU A 176 9.37 0.78 -14.55
CA LEU A 176 7.97 0.39 -14.70
C LEU A 176 7.76 -1.00 -14.09
N SER A 177 6.87 -1.11 -13.11
CA SER A 177 6.60 -2.39 -12.45
C SER A 177 5.65 -3.25 -13.29
N SER A 178 5.91 -4.55 -13.39
CA SER A 178 5.00 -5.48 -14.08
C SER A 178 3.89 -6.00 -13.17
N VAL A 179 3.94 -5.69 -11.88
CA VAL A 179 3.03 -6.20 -10.83
C VAL A 179 2.47 -5.06 -9.96
N SER A 180 2.53 -3.82 -10.48
CA SER A 180 2.02 -2.61 -9.83
C SER A 180 2.57 -2.33 -8.45
N ARG A 181 3.89 -2.52 -8.27
CA ARG A 181 4.58 -2.30 -6.98
C ARG A 181 5.38 -1.02 -6.89
N MET A 182 5.38 -0.19 -7.92
CA MET A 182 6.08 1.10 -7.93
C MET A 182 5.10 2.26 -8.04
N VAL A 183 5.45 3.38 -7.39
CA VAL A 183 4.81 4.69 -7.51
C VAL A 183 5.90 5.70 -7.85
N MET A 184 5.68 6.49 -8.90
CA MET A 184 6.64 7.50 -9.35
C MET A 184 6.02 8.89 -9.20
N ILE A 185 6.70 9.78 -8.46
CA ILE A 185 6.20 11.13 -8.19
C ILE A 185 7.09 12.17 -8.90
N ALA A 186 6.45 13.16 -9.52
CA ALA A 186 7.13 14.28 -10.17
C ALA A 186 6.78 15.59 -9.44
N ALA A 187 7.80 16.32 -9.00
CA ALA A 187 7.63 17.63 -8.39
C ALA A 187 8.85 18.52 -8.68
N ARG A 188 8.93 19.00 -9.92
CA ARG A 188 10.00 19.85 -10.42
C ARG A 188 10.14 21.10 -9.54
N GLY A 189 11.37 21.41 -9.14
CA GLY A 189 11.72 22.54 -8.30
C GLY A 189 11.24 22.44 -6.86
N ALA A 190 10.83 21.25 -6.40
CA ALA A 190 10.35 21.11 -5.04
C ALA A 190 11.50 21.24 -4.03
N THR A 191 11.27 22.12 -3.07
CA THR A 191 12.16 22.42 -1.94
C THR A 191 11.43 22.17 -0.63
N LEU A 192 12.17 22.04 0.47
CA LEU A 192 11.61 22.10 1.81
C LEU A 192 11.00 23.49 2.05
N ALA A 193 10.34 23.67 3.19
CA ALA A 193 9.77 24.96 3.58
C ALA A 193 10.81 26.11 3.65
N ASP A 194 12.11 25.79 3.71
CA ASP A 194 13.20 26.77 3.66
C ASP A 194 13.41 27.40 2.26
N GLY A 195 12.78 26.85 1.21
CA GLY A 195 12.88 27.35 -0.16
C GLY A 195 14.23 27.11 -0.85
N ALA A 196 15.15 26.37 -0.21
CA ALA A 196 16.52 26.21 -0.68
C ALA A 196 16.96 24.75 -0.76
N THR A 197 16.55 23.92 0.21
CA THR A 197 16.94 22.51 0.26
C THR A 197 16.00 21.70 -0.62
N ALA A 198 16.53 20.88 -1.52
CA ALA A 198 15.71 19.96 -2.32
C ALA A 198 14.88 19.04 -1.39
N ALA A 199 13.58 18.94 -1.66
CA ALA A 199 12.69 18.10 -0.88
C ALA A 199 12.75 16.64 -1.36
N ASP A 200 12.70 15.70 -0.42
CA ASP A 200 12.47 14.29 -0.74
C ASP A 200 10.97 14.02 -0.92
N ILE A 201 10.52 14.20 -2.15
CA ILE A 201 9.12 14.07 -2.55
C ILE A 201 8.67 12.61 -2.57
N ALA A 202 9.59 11.67 -2.75
CA ALA A 202 9.26 10.25 -2.63
C ALA A 202 8.81 9.94 -1.20
N THR A 203 9.57 10.37 -0.20
CA THR A 203 9.21 10.14 1.21
C THR A 203 7.99 10.95 1.65
N ALA A 204 7.90 12.23 1.27
CA ALA A 204 6.72 13.05 1.58
C ALA A 204 5.43 12.46 0.98
N GLY A 205 5.50 12.04 -0.29
CA GLY A 205 4.38 11.42 -0.98
C GLY A 205 4.02 10.05 -0.43
N MET A 206 5.02 9.20 -0.14
CA MET A 206 4.83 7.91 0.51
C MET A 206 4.07 8.05 1.83
N ALA A 207 4.51 8.97 2.68
CA ALA A 207 3.87 9.21 3.97
C ALA A 207 2.43 9.75 3.81
N ALA A 208 2.20 10.63 2.81
CA ALA A 208 0.87 11.15 2.52
C ALA A 208 -0.08 10.06 2.01
N ILE A 209 0.43 9.11 1.22
CA ILE A 209 -0.33 7.93 0.77
C ILE A 209 -0.64 7.03 1.97
N ALA A 210 0.38 6.70 2.77
CA ALA A 210 0.30 5.80 3.89
C ALA A 210 -0.71 6.25 4.95
N GLY A 211 -0.81 7.55 5.24
CA GLY A 211 -1.77 8.07 6.22
C GLY A 211 -3.24 7.93 5.81
N GLN A 212 -3.55 7.76 4.52
CA GLN A 212 -4.92 7.54 4.07
C GLN A 212 -5.36 6.08 4.28
N ALA A 213 -6.67 5.83 4.40
CA ALA A 213 -7.19 4.47 4.37
C ALA A 213 -6.92 3.79 3.01
N PRO A 214 -6.73 2.45 2.95
CA PRO A 214 -6.41 1.72 1.71
C PRO A 214 -7.31 2.04 0.52
N ALA A 215 -8.63 2.13 0.74
CA ALA A 215 -9.64 2.39 -0.30
C ALA A 215 -9.74 3.86 -0.74
N THR A 216 -8.95 4.75 -0.14
CA THR A 216 -9.01 6.17 -0.48
C THR A 216 -8.21 6.44 -1.75
N SER A 217 -8.82 7.08 -2.75
CA SER A 217 -8.08 7.57 -3.92
C SER A 217 -7.08 8.67 -3.53
N MET A 218 -5.90 8.65 -4.16
CA MET A 218 -4.84 9.63 -3.92
C MET A 218 -5.06 10.94 -4.65
N VAL A 219 -5.97 10.99 -5.62
CA VAL A 219 -6.25 12.21 -6.38
C VAL A 219 -6.66 13.34 -5.44
N LEU A 220 -5.99 14.49 -5.58
CA LEU A 220 -6.20 15.68 -4.75
C LEU A 220 -5.98 15.46 -3.24
N LYS A 221 -5.22 14.44 -2.83
CA LYS A 221 -4.70 14.37 -1.45
C LYS A 221 -3.47 15.26 -1.31
N ARG A 222 -3.39 15.95 -0.18
CA ARG A 222 -2.39 16.99 0.07
C ARG A 222 -1.04 16.36 0.43
N VAL A 223 0.04 16.95 -0.09
CA VAL A 223 1.42 16.67 0.32
C VAL A 223 1.95 17.90 1.07
N ARG A 224 2.42 17.69 2.30
CA ARG A 224 2.86 18.76 3.22
C ARG A 224 4.39 18.81 3.31
N GLY A 225 4.92 19.93 3.81
CA GLY A 225 6.35 20.13 4.06
C GLY A 225 7.17 20.57 2.85
N ILE A 226 6.52 20.88 1.72
CA ILE A 226 7.17 21.19 0.45
C ILE A 226 6.73 22.56 -0.09
N SER A 227 7.61 23.17 -0.89
CA SER A 227 7.36 24.39 -1.64
C SER A 227 7.84 24.23 -3.08
N ILE A 228 6.99 24.62 -4.04
CA ILE A 228 7.32 24.60 -5.47
C ILE A 228 7.13 26.02 -6.03
N PRO A 229 8.20 26.67 -6.52
CA PRO A 229 8.12 27.98 -7.16
C PRO A 229 7.20 27.97 -8.38
N LEU A 230 6.46 29.05 -8.62
CA LEU A 230 5.47 29.14 -9.70
C LEU A 230 6.05 28.81 -11.08
N GLN A 231 7.29 29.25 -11.36
CA GLN A 231 7.99 28.97 -12.62
C GLN A 231 8.28 27.48 -12.85
N ALA A 232 8.39 26.70 -11.77
CA ALA A 232 8.68 25.27 -11.79
C ALA A 232 7.39 24.42 -11.89
N GLN A 233 6.21 25.00 -11.61
CA GLN A 233 4.94 24.28 -11.71
C GLN A 233 4.65 23.78 -13.12
N TYR A 234 3.88 22.70 -13.19
CA TYR A 234 3.53 22.03 -14.43
C TYR A 234 2.38 22.73 -15.16
N THR A 235 2.48 22.79 -16.47
CA THR A 235 1.37 23.17 -17.36
C THR A 235 0.36 22.02 -17.49
N SER A 236 -0.86 22.31 -17.95
CA SER A 236 -1.88 21.27 -18.17
C SER A 236 -1.42 20.17 -19.13
N ALA A 237 -0.62 20.51 -20.14
CA ALA A 237 -0.06 19.55 -21.09
C ALA A 237 0.99 18.63 -20.43
N GLU A 238 1.87 19.19 -19.59
CA GLU A 238 2.84 18.40 -18.81
C GLU A 238 2.15 17.49 -17.80
N ILE A 239 1.13 17.98 -17.08
CA ILE A 239 0.33 17.19 -16.14
C ILE A 239 -0.28 15.99 -16.86
N LYS A 240 -0.94 16.23 -18.02
CA LYS A 240 -1.55 15.16 -18.81
C LYS A 240 -0.50 14.13 -19.26
N ALA A 241 0.62 14.57 -19.83
CA ALA A 241 1.66 13.69 -20.33
C ALA A 241 2.28 12.81 -19.23
N LEU A 242 2.59 13.40 -18.06
CA LEU A 242 3.11 12.66 -16.91
C LEU A 242 2.08 11.63 -16.39
N SER A 243 0.82 12.06 -16.19
CA SER A 243 -0.24 11.16 -15.70
C SER A 243 -0.55 10.02 -16.67
N GLU A 244 -0.53 10.26 -17.99
CA GLU A 244 -0.71 9.23 -19.02
C GLU A 244 0.46 8.24 -19.06
N ALA A 245 1.66 8.67 -18.65
CA ALA A 245 2.82 7.82 -18.43
C ALA A 245 2.89 7.22 -17.01
N ASN A 246 1.79 7.24 -16.25
CA ASN A 246 1.67 6.68 -14.91
C ASN A 246 2.59 7.31 -13.85
N ILE A 247 3.05 8.54 -14.08
CA ILE A 247 3.81 9.34 -13.14
C ILE A 247 2.84 10.33 -12.49
N ILE A 248 2.91 10.48 -11.17
CA ILE A 248 2.03 11.38 -10.42
C ILE A 248 2.67 12.77 -10.33
N PRO A 249 2.16 13.78 -11.06
CA PRO A 249 2.61 15.14 -10.85
C PRO A 249 2.04 15.72 -9.56
N ILE A 250 2.88 16.40 -8.78
CA ILE A 250 2.42 17.27 -7.70
C ILE A 250 1.98 18.60 -8.30
N ILE A 251 0.73 18.98 -8.00
CA ILE A 251 0.06 20.14 -8.58
C ILE A 251 -0.43 21.09 -7.49
N GLN A 252 -0.65 22.35 -7.86
CA GLN A 252 -1.29 23.36 -7.01
C GLN A 252 -2.55 23.87 -7.72
N PRO A 253 -3.71 23.19 -7.55
CA PRO A 253 -4.94 23.60 -8.20
C PRO A 253 -5.43 24.95 -7.65
N SER A 254 -5.71 25.90 -8.54
CA SER A 254 -6.20 27.23 -8.15
C SER A 254 -7.61 27.21 -7.52
N MET A 255 -8.39 26.17 -7.79
CA MET A 255 -9.76 26.03 -7.29
C MET A 255 -9.85 25.55 -5.84
N ILE A 256 -8.73 25.09 -5.25
CA ILE A 256 -8.71 24.67 -3.84
C ILE A 256 -8.32 25.88 -2.98
N VAL A 257 -9.30 26.36 -2.20
CA VAL A 257 -9.13 27.49 -1.27
C VAL A 257 -8.08 27.16 -0.21
N GLY A 258 -7.23 28.12 0.13
CA GLY A 258 -6.12 27.93 1.08
C GLY A 258 -4.83 27.36 0.45
N GLY A 259 -4.87 27.00 -0.84
CA GLY A 259 -3.70 26.56 -1.58
C GLY A 259 -3.12 25.23 -1.08
N GLY A 260 -1.84 25.01 -1.38
CA GLY A 260 -1.12 23.78 -1.05
C GLY A 260 -0.79 22.92 -2.27
N PHE A 261 -0.04 21.85 -2.02
CA PHE A 261 0.40 20.92 -3.04
C PHE A 261 -0.35 19.60 -2.90
N TYR A 262 -0.78 19.05 -4.03
CA TYR A 262 -1.69 17.91 -4.09
C TYR A 262 -1.22 16.92 -5.15
N PHE A 263 -1.54 15.64 -4.98
CA PHE A 263 -1.37 14.67 -6.05
C PHE A 263 -2.32 14.96 -7.21
N GLY A 264 -1.79 15.05 -8.42
CA GLY A 264 -2.57 15.25 -9.63
C GLY A 264 -3.23 13.99 -10.19
N GLU A 265 -2.80 12.81 -9.73
CA GLU A 265 -3.32 11.51 -10.14
C GLU A 265 -3.03 10.46 -9.04
N GLY A 266 -3.64 9.28 -9.10
CA GLY A 266 -3.46 8.20 -8.11
C GLY A 266 -2.95 6.88 -8.67
N ARG A 267 -2.11 6.91 -9.72
CA ARG A 267 -1.66 5.72 -10.46
C ARG A 267 -0.37 5.12 -9.91
N CYS A 268 -0.29 3.79 -9.96
CA CYS A 268 0.96 3.04 -9.86
C CYS A 268 1.77 3.23 -11.14
N PHE A 269 3.10 3.31 -11.02
CA PHE A 269 4.02 3.29 -12.15
C PHE A 269 4.18 1.85 -12.67
N THR A 270 3.23 1.42 -13.49
CA THR A 270 3.03 0.01 -13.86
C THR A 270 2.72 -0.19 -15.34
N SER A 271 3.04 -1.38 -15.86
CA SER A 271 2.54 -1.88 -17.15
C SER A 271 1.23 -2.66 -17.02
N ASP A 272 0.82 -3.01 -15.81
CA ASP A 272 -0.43 -3.75 -15.56
C ASP A 272 -1.62 -2.79 -15.40
N ALA A 273 -2.44 -2.70 -16.44
CA ALA A 273 -3.62 -1.85 -16.46
C ALA A 273 -4.74 -2.32 -15.50
N SER A 274 -4.74 -3.59 -15.08
CA SER A 274 -5.76 -4.12 -14.15
C SER A 274 -5.52 -3.65 -12.71
N MET A 275 -4.26 -3.37 -12.37
CA MET A 275 -3.81 -2.87 -11.08
C MET A 275 -3.21 -1.46 -11.21
N LEU A 276 -3.84 -0.61 -12.03
CA LEU A 276 -3.30 0.70 -12.39
C LEU A 276 -3.29 1.72 -11.23
N TYR A 277 -4.21 1.63 -10.28
CA TYR A 277 -4.38 2.65 -9.24
C TYR A 277 -3.89 2.18 -7.86
N ILE A 278 -3.34 3.12 -7.10
CA ILE A 278 -2.73 2.86 -5.79
C ILE A 278 -3.78 2.31 -4.80
N ASP A 279 -4.98 2.87 -4.78
CA ASP A 279 -6.07 2.42 -3.92
C ASP A 279 -6.48 0.97 -4.22
N ILE A 280 -6.55 0.57 -5.49
CA ILE A 280 -6.80 -0.83 -5.88
C ILE A 280 -5.74 -1.75 -5.28
N VAL A 281 -4.45 -1.46 -5.50
CA VAL A 281 -3.36 -2.31 -5.01
C VAL A 281 -3.39 -2.41 -3.48
N ARG A 282 -3.60 -1.27 -2.80
CA ARG A 282 -3.66 -1.22 -1.34
C ARG A 282 -4.86 -1.98 -0.77
N VAL A 283 -6.02 -1.94 -1.42
CA VAL A 283 -7.20 -2.69 -0.97
C VAL A 283 -6.97 -4.19 -1.17
N LEU A 284 -6.38 -4.61 -2.28
CA LEU A 284 -6.04 -6.02 -2.51
C LEU A 284 -5.03 -6.53 -1.47
N ASP A 285 -4.01 -5.72 -1.13
CA ASP A 285 -3.03 -6.06 -0.11
C ASP A 285 -3.66 -6.12 1.31
N ASP A 286 -4.57 -5.19 1.63
CA ASP A 286 -5.32 -5.21 2.90
C ASP A 286 -6.22 -6.46 3.00
N ILE A 287 -6.87 -6.86 1.89
CA ILE A 287 -7.69 -8.07 1.84
C ILE A 287 -6.83 -9.33 2.00
N ASP A 288 -5.69 -9.43 1.30
CA ASP A 288 -4.74 -10.54 1.44
C ASP A 288 -4.30 -10.68 2.91
N PHE A 289 -3.94 -9.57 3.56
CA PHE A 289 -3.58 -9.58 4.98
C PHE A 289 -4.73 -10.04 5.87
N ARG A 290 -5.93 -9.48 5.72
CA ARG A 290 -7.10 -9.84 6.54
C ARG A 290 -7.47 -11.31 6.40
N LEU A 291 -7.38 -11.86 5.19
CA LEU A 291 -7.61 -13.28 4.96
C LEU A 291 -6.53 -14.13 5.64
N LYS A 292 -5.24 -13.80 5.51
CA LYS A 292 -4.15 -14.51 6.21
C LYS A 292 -4.34 -14.46 7.73
N ALA A 293 -4.55 -13.27 8.28
CA ALA A 293 -4.69 -13.06 9.73
C ALA A 293 -5.98 -13.67 10.29
N GLY A 294 -7.10 -13.60 9.55
CA GLY A 294 -8.38 -14.14 10.01
C GLY A 294 -8.49 -15.66 9.89
N LEU A 295 -7.77 -16.28 8.94
CA LEU A 295 -7.80 -17.72 8.69
C LEU A 295 -6.69 -18.49 9.41
N ILE A 296 -5.67 -17.83 9.96
CA ILE A 296 -4.53 -18.51 10.60
C ILE A 296 -4.97 -19.47 11.72
N GLY A 297 -5.95 -19.07 12.52
CA GLY A 297 -6.52 -19.90 13.60
C GLY A 297 -7.49 -20.98 13.10
N LEU A 298 -7.58 -21.24 11.80
CA LEU A 298 -8.25 -22.41 11.23
C LEU A 298 -7.23 -23.43 10.69
N VAL A 299 -5.96 -23.04 10.52
CA VAL A 299 -4.88 -23.95 10.13
C VAL A 299 -4.63 -24.92 11.29
N GLY A 300 -4.80 -26.22 11.02
CA GLY A 300 -4.70 -27.28 12.03
C GLY A 300 -6.02 -27.62 12.74
N ASP A 301 -6.94 -26.65 12.86
CA ASP A 301 -8.24 -26.83 13.53
C ASP A 301 -9.35 -27.28 12.57
N ALA A 302 -9.42 -26.66 11.38
CA ALA A 302 -10.45 -26.99 10.40
C ALA A 302 -10.20 -28.39 9.81
N ARG A 303 -11.20 -29.27 9.93
CA ARG A 303 -11.14 -30.61 9.34
C ARG A 303 -11.49 -30.56 7.85
N ILE A 304 -10.85 -31.40 7.04
CA ILE A 304 -11.17 -31.60 5.61
C ILE A 304 -12.46 -32.46 5.49
N THR A 305 -13.56 -31.85 5.91
CA THR A 305 -14.92 -32.37 5.91
C THR A 305 -15.88 -31.26 5.49
N ARG A 306 -17.12 -31.61 5.15
CA ARG A 306 -18.14 -30.63 4.74
C ARG A 306 -18.35 -29.54 5.80
N GLY A 307 -18.39 -29.90 7.08
CA GLY A 307 -18.55 -28.95 8.18
C GLY A 307 -17.33 -28.04 8.37
N GLY A 308 -16.12 -28.61 8.32
CA GLY A 308 -14.89 -27.83 8.48
C GLY A 308 -14.68 -26.83 7.33
N LEU A 309 -14.89 -27.24 6.08
CA LEU A 309 -14.76 -26.33 4.93
C LEU A 309 -15.89 -25.31 4.85
N THR A 310 -17.10 -25.66 5.30
CA THR A 310 -18.18 -24.65 5.50
C THR A 310 -17.74 -23.59 6.51
N THR A 311 -17.07 -23.97 7.60
CA THR A 311 -16.55 -23.03 8.59
C THR A 311 -15.50 -22.09 8.00
N VAL A 312 -14.58 -22.62 7.18
CA VAL A 312 -13.59 -21.81 6.43
C VAL A 312 -14.28 -20.80 5.53
N ARG A 313 -15.26 -21.24 4.72
CA ARG A 313 -16.04 -20.35 3.84
C ARG A 313 -16.76 -19.25 4.62
N SER A 314 -17.42 -19.60 5.73
CA SER A 314 -18.11 -18.64 6.59
C SER A 314 -17.15 -17.64 7.24
N ALA A 315 -15.93 -18.05 7.61
CA ALA A 315 -14.91 -17.14 8.11
C ALA A 315 -14.49 -16.11 7.04
N VAL A 316 -14.26 -16.54 5.80
CA VAL A 316 -13.97 -15.63 4.68
C VAL A 316 -15.12 -14.64 4.46
N GLN A 317 -16.37 -15.11 4.46
CA GLN A 317 -17.54 -14.24 4.33
C GLN A 317 -17.64 -13.23 5.50
N GLY A 318 -17.28 -13.64 6.71
CA GLY A 318 -17.20 -12.75 7.87
C GLY A 318 -16.12 -11.68 7.75
N ILE A 319 -15.02 -11.97 7.04
CA ILE A 319 -13.92 -11.02 6.78
C ILE A 319 -14.29 -10.03 5.67
N LEU A 320 -14.86 -10.50 4.56
CA LEU A 320 -15.15 -9.68 3.38
C LEU A 320 -16.49 -8.94 3.45
N GLY A 321 -17.49 -9.49 4.13
CA GLY A 321 -18.82 -8.89 4.28
C GLY A 321 -18.80 -7.45 4.82
N PRO A 322 -17.99 -7.11 5.84
CA PRO A 322 -17.82 -5.73 6.28
C PRO A 322 -17.32 -4.76 5.19
N LEU A 323 -16.39 -5.20 4.33
CA LEU A 323 -15.86 -4.37 3.25
C LEU A 323 -16.92 -4.09 2.19
N GLN A 324 -17.76 -5.09 1.89
CA GLN A 324 -18.90 -4.91 0.99
C GLN A 324 -19.94 -3.94 1.56
N ARG A 325 -20.27 -4.06 2.86
CA ARG A 325 -21.20 -3.13 3.54
C ARG A 325 -20.68 -1.70 3.60
N ALA A 326 -19.36 -1.52 3.63
CA ALA A 326 -18.71 -0.22 3.60
C ALA A 326 -18.53 0.34 2.17
N ALA A 327 -19.02 -0.36 1.13
CA ALA A 327 -18.85 -0.02 -0.27
C ALA A 327 -17.38 0.13 -0.71
N VAL A 328 -16.47 -0.60 -0.06
CA VAL A 328 -15.07 -0.73 -0.51
C VAL A 328 -14.96 -1.73 -1.66
N ILE A 329 -15.80 -2.77 -1.63
CA ILE A 329 -15.98 -3.74 -2.70
C ILE A 329 -17.47 -3.84 -3.03
N ASP A 330 -17.82 -4.05 -4.29
CA ASP A 330 -19.22 -4.18 -4.72
C ASP A 330 -19.75 -5.61 -4.46
N GLY A 331 -18.86 -6.59 -4.53
CA GLY A 331 -19.20 -8.00 -4.31
C GLY A 331 -17.99 -8.90 -4.21
N PHE A 332 -18.22 -10.13 -3.76
CA PHE A 332 -17.22 -11.18 -3.73
C PHE A 332 -17.87 -12.57 -3.87
N ASP A 333 -17.11 -13.53 -4.37
CA ASP A 333 -17.47 -14.94 -4.48
C ASP A 333 -16.38 -15.82 -3.85
N VAL A 334 -16.78 -16.90 -3.16
CA VAL A 334 -15.87 -17.80 -2.45
C VAL A 334 -16.15 -19.23 -2.88
N GLN A 335 -15.24 -19.79 -3.67
CA GLN A 335 -15.31 -21.14 -4.19
C GLN A 335 -14.27 -22.02 -3.52
N ILE A 336 -14.71 -23.14 -2.95
CA ILE A 336 -13.84 -24.19 -2.42
C ILE A 336 -14.21 -25.46 -3.20
N PRO A 337 -13.49 -25.81 -4.28
CA PRO A 337 -13.87 -26.93 -5.14
C PRO A 337 -14.07 -28.24 -4.37
N LEU A 338 -13.22 -28.47 -3.35
CA LEU A 338 -13.33 -29.64 -2.47
C LEU A 338 -14.62 -29.66 -1.64
N LEU A 339 -15.15 -28.50 -1.23
CA LEU A 339 -16.43 -28.42 -0.52
C LEU A 339 -17.59 -28.82 -1.43
N ASP A 340 -17.55 -28.41 -2.70
CA ASP A 340 -18.56 -28.75 -3.69
C ASP A 340 -18.55 -30.26 -3.96
N THR A 341 -17.37 -30.87 -4.11
CA THR A 341 -17.22 -32.34 -4.21
C THR A 341 -17.73 -33.06 -2.95
N LEU A 342 -17.45 -32.51 -1.75
CA LEU A 342 -17.94 -33.08 -0.49
C LEU A 342 -19.46 -32.93 -0.31
N ALA A 343 -20.13 -32.04 -1.06
CA ALA A 343 -21.58 -31.92 -1.08
C ALA A 343 -22.26 -33.08 -1.83
N ILE A 344 -21.58 -33.66 -2.83
CA ILE A 344 -22.07 -34.81 -3.60
C ILE A 344 -22.18 -36.05 -2.68
N PRO A 345 -23.30 -36.80 -2.73
CA PRO A 345 -23.44 -38.09 -2.03
C PRO A 345 -22.33 -39.06 -2.44
N GLU A 346 -21.80 -39.83 -1.49
CA GLU A 346 -20.66 -40.72 -1.76
C GLU A 346 -20.93 -41.73 -2.88
N SER A 347 -22.15 -42.26 -2.96
CA SER A 347 -22.59 -43.17 -4.03
C SER A 347 -22.66 -42.54 -5.42
N ALA A 348 -22.65 -41.20 -5.51
CA ALA A 348 -22.73 -40.44 -6.74
C ALA A 348 -21.40 -39.75 -7.12
N ARG A 349 -20.35 -39.93 -6.32
CA ARG A 349 -19.02 -39.35 -6.60
C ARG A 349 -18.33 -40.12 -7.72
N THR A 350 -17.66 -39.38 -8.58
CA THR A 350 -16.80 -39.96 -9.61
C THR A 350 -15.47 -40.44 -8.99
N ALA A 351 -14.69 -41.21 -9.76
CA ALA A 351 -13.32 -41.57 -9.37
C ALA A 351 -12.44 -40.32 -9.18
N THR A 352 -12.64 -39.28 -10.01
CA THR A 352 -11.94 -38.00 -9.92
C THR A 352 -12.24 -37.28 -8.60
N ASP A 353 -13.51 -37.22 -8.21
CA ASP A 353 -13.96 -36.63 -6.94
C ASP A 353 -13.31 -37.30 -5.73
N THR A 354 -13.26 -38.63 -5.76
CA THR A 354 -12.68 -39.45 -4.70
C THR A 354 -11.16 -39.24 -4.60
N ASN A 355 -10.49 -39.12 -5.75
CA ASN A 355 -9.05 -38.82 -5.81
C ASN A 355 -8.74 -37.41 -5.29
N LEU A 356 -9.57 -36.42 -5.61
CA LEU A 356 -9.42 -35.05 -5.10
C LEU A 356 -9.53 -35.00 -3.57
N ILE A 357 -10.54 -35.65 -2.98
CA ILE A 357 -10.70 -35.75 -1.52
C ILE A 357 -9.51 -36.48 -0.89
N THR A 358 -9.08 -37.61 -1.47
CA THR A 358 -7.99 -38.43 -0.93
C THR A 358 -6.67 -37.66 -0.94
N THR A 359 -6.38 -36.97 -2.05
CA THR A 359 -5.17 -36.14 -2.21
C THR A 359 -5.17 -34.98 -1.22
N ALA A 360 -6.29 -34.26 -1.11
CA ALA A 360 -6.43 -33.14 -0.16
C ALA A 360 -6.20 -33.61 1.30
N ARG A 361 -6.74 -34.78 1.67
CA ARG A 361 -6.55 -35.35 3.02
C ARG A 361 -5.13 -35.84 3.27
N ALA A 362 -4.48 -36.43 2.26
CA ALA A 362 -3.10 -36.88 2.36
C ALA A 362 -2.13 -35.70 2.50
N ASN A 363 -2.30 -34.67 1.68
CA ASN A 363 -1.44 -33.48 1.66
C ASN A 363 -1.82 -32.45 2.73
N ARG A 364 -3.00 -32.61 3.35
CA ARG A 364 -3.59 -31.65 4.30
C ARG A 364 -3.70 -30.24 3.73
N SER A 365 -3.96 -30.15 2.42
CA SER A 365 -4.07 -28.90 1.67
C SER A 365 -5.45 -28.77 1.04
N VAL A 366 -5.96 -27.55 0.97
CA VAL A 366 -7.25 -27.23 0.36
C VAL A 366 -7.10 -25.95 -0.44
N ASP A 367 -7.51 -26.00 -1.71
CA ASP A 367 -7.52 -24.84 -2.57
C ASP A 367 -8.84 -24.08 -2.43
N MET A 368 -8.75 -22.75 -2.42
CA MET A 368 -9.88 -21.84 -2.35
C MET A 368 -9.64 -20.69 -3.32
N LEU A 369 -10.66 -20.37 -4.11
CA LEU A 369 -10.68 -19.22 -4.98
C LEU A 369 -11.59 -18.16 -4.37
N VAL A 370 -11.06 -16.96 -4.18
CA VAL A 370 -11.82 -15.78 -3.75
C VAL A 370 -11.78 -14.79 -4.90
N SER A 371 -12.95 -14.46 -5.45
CA SER A 371 -13.11 -13.44 -6.49
C SER A 371 -13.74 -12.19 -5.88
N ILE A 372 -13.28 -11.01 -6.29
CA ILE A 372 -13.70 -9.73 -5.71
C ILE A 372 -14.01 -8.76 -6.84
N THR A 373 -15.11 -8.04 -6.71
CA THR A 373 -15.48 -6.91 -7.57
C THR A 373 -15.16 -5.62 -6.84
N TYR A 374 -14.15 -4.88 -7.31
CA TYR A 374 -13.78 -3.60 -6.73
C TYR A 374 -14.71 -2.49 -7.20
N GLY A 375 -15.17 -1.63 -6.27
CA GLY A 375 -15.93 -0.42 -6.58
C GLY A 375 -14.99 0.79 -6.69
N PRO A 376 -14.61 1.24 -7.89
CA PRO A 376 -13.57 2.25 -8.05
C PRO A 376 -14.04 3.66 -7.67
N ALA A 377 -13.11 4.47 -7.15
CA ALA A 377 -13.34 5.88 -6.88
C ALA A 377 -13.44 6.73 -8.17
N VAL A 378 -14.20 7.82 -8.11
CA VAL A 378 -14.33 8.75 -9.25
C VAL A 378 -13.11 9.67 -9.34
N HIS A 379 -12.38 9.61 -10.46
CA HIS A 379 -11.23 10.49 -10.73
C HIS A 379 -11.57 11.68 -11.64
N ARG A 380 -12.62 11.55 -12.47
CA ARG A 380 -13.03 12.58 -13.44
C ARG A 380 -14.55 12.68 -13.51
N LEU A 381 -15.05 13.91 -13.49
CA LEU A 381 -16.46 14.23 -13.69
C LEU A 381 -16.59 15.05 -14.97
N HIS A 382 -17.30 14.53 -15.96
CA HIS A 382 -17.66 15.27 -17.16
C HIS A 382 -19.03 15.91 -16.94
N VAL A 383 -19.08 17.25 -16.87
CA VAL A 383 -20.30 18.02 -16.64
C VAL A 383 -20.59 18.84 -17.89
N THR A 384 -21.76 18.62 -18.50
CA THR A 384 -22.25 19.43 -19.62
C THR A 384 -23.26 20.43 -19.10
N LEU A 385 -22.91 21.72 -19.09
CA LEU A 385 -23.83 22.79 -18.75
C LEU A 385 -24.67 23.17 -19.98
N GLN A 386 -26.00 23.06 -19.86
CA GLN A 386 -26.94 23.49 -20.89
C GLN A 386 -27.77 24.66 -20.37
N PRO A 387 -27.49 25.91 -20.80
CA PRO A 387 -28.29 27.06 -20.39
C PRO A 387 -29.67 26.98 -21.04
N LYS A 388 -30.71 27.31 -20.27
CA LYS A 388 -32.06 27.51 -20.74
C LYS A 388 -32.47 28.95 -20.40
N PHE A 389 -32.95 29.67 -21.41
CA PHE A 389 -33.45 31.04 -21.28
C PHE A 389 -34.97 31.05 -21.21
#